data_AF-A0A7V9FR47-F1
#
_entry.id   AF-A0A7V9FR47-F1
#
_cell.length_a   1.000
_cell.length_b   1.000
_cell.length_c   1.000
_cell.angle_alpha   90.00
_cell.angle_beta   90.00
_cell.angle_gamma   90.00
#
_symmetry.space_group_name_H-M   'P 1'
#
loop_
_entity.id
_entity.type
_entity.pdbx_description
1 polymer ?
#
loop_
_entity_poly.entity_id
_entity_poly.type
_entity_poly.pdbx_seq_one_letter_code
_entity_poly.pdbx_strand_id
1 'polypeptide(L)'
;MAAGIELAEGRRCGRYIALDVSAALATFMVDGMPDAARFRTTIGQLVSRATENERNVRIYGEVVAVLWDEGNVTAAIALEDLWNDLSSRYPFSLFCAYPMRVQDRREHGGISDDLKTAL
;
A
#
# COMPACT_ATOMS: atom_id res chain seq x y z
N MET A 1 7.58 -3.75 -25.28
CA MET A 1 6.42 -2.87 -25.57
C MET A 1 5.63 -2.71 -24.29
N ALA A 2 5.84 -1.64 -23.54
CA ALA A 2 5.01 -1.33 -22.38
C ALA A 2 3.76 -0.63 -22.91
N ALA A 3 2.61 -1.31 -22.88
CA ALA A 3 1.33 -0.67 -23.18
C ALA A 3 1.02 0.25 -21.99
N GLY A 4 1.09 1.57 -22.20
CA GLY A 4 0.67 2.54 -21.20
C GLY A 4 -0.78 2.27 -20.83
N ILE A 5 -1.06 2.02 -19.55
CA ILE A 5 -2.43 1.89 -19.08
C ILE A 5 -3.01 3.30 -19.02
N GLU A 6 -3.97 3.59 -19.90
CA GLU A 6 -4.74 4.82 -19.82
C GLU A 6 -5.61 4.77 -18.56
N LEU A 7 -5.13 5.40 -17.49
CA LEU A 7 -5.71 5.34 -16.14
C LEU A 7 -7.18 5.78 -16.12
N ALA A 8 -7.57 6.68 -17.02
CA ALA A 8 -8.96 7.15 -17.16
C ALA A 8 -9.90 6.05 -17.66
N GLU A 9 -9.48 5.28 -18.67
CA GLU A 9 -10.25 4.13 -19.18
C GLU A 9 -10.20 2.95 -18.20
N GLY A 10 -9.08 2.78 -17.50
CA GLY A 10 -8.97 1.87 -16.36
C GLY A 10 -10.01 2.15 -15.27
N ARG A 11 -10.22 3.43 -14.90
CA ARG A 11 -11.26 3.84 -13.95
C ARG A 11 -12.66 3.52 -14.47
N ARG A 12 -12.95 3.87 -15.72
CA ARG A 12 -14.26 3.67 -16.34
C ARG A 12 -14.66 2.20 -16.44
N CYS A 13 -13.73 1.31 -16.76
CA CYS A 13 -13.99 -0.12 -16.83
C CYS A 13 -13.90 -0.84 -15.48
N GLY A 14 -13.68 -0.13 -14.36
CA GLY A 14 -13.46 -0.75 -13.05
C GLY A 14 -12.19 -1.60 -12.97
N ARG A 15 -11.22 -1.38 -13.87
CA ARG A 15 -9.92 -2.07 -13.95
C ARG A 15 -8.80 -1.32 -13.20
N TYR A 16 -9.08 -0.10 -12.74
CA TYR A 16 -8.17 0.71 -11.93
C TYR A 16 -8.96 1.51 -10.89
N ILE A 17 -8.50 1.47 -9.65
CA ILE A 17 -9.11 2.18 -8.51
C ILE A 17 -8.01 3.03 -7.87
N ALA A 18 -8.22 4.33 -7.80
CA ALA A 18 -7.36 5.24 -7.06
C ALA A 18 -8.00 5.53 -5.71
N LEU A 19 -7.21 5.44 -4.64
CA LEU A 19 -7.60 5.82 -3.29
C LEU A 19 -6.66 6.93 -2.81
N ASP A 20 -7.24 7.96 -2.20
CA ASP A 20 -6.47 8.92 -1.42
C ASP A 20 -6.04 8.25 -0.11
N VAL A 21 -4.75 8.33 0.22
CA VAL A 21 -4.16 7.60 1.35
C VAL A 21 -4.70 8.12 2.68
N SER A 22 -4.78 9.44 2.85
CA SER A 22 -5.28 10.06 4.08
C SER A 22 -6.76 9.75 4.29
N ALA A 23 -7.56 9.84 3.24
CA ALA A 23 -8.98 9.48 3.28
C ALA A 23 -9.16 7.98 3.57
N ALA A 24 -8.35 7.10 2.98
CA ALA A 24 -8.41 5.67 3.25
C ALA A 24 -8.09 5.37 4.73
N LEU A 25 -6.97 5.90 5.24
CA LEU A 25 -6.56 5.75 6.65
C LEU A 25 -7.67 6.22 7.60
N ALA A 26 -8.29 7.37 7.33
CA ALA A 26 -9.37 7.91 8.16
C ALA A 26 -10.58 6.97 8.30
N THR A 27 -10.78 6.01 7.38
CA THR A 27 -11.91 5.07 7.46
C THR A 27 -11.69 3.93 8.47
N PHE A 28 -10.44 3.58 8.77
CA PHE A 28 -10.12 2.43 9.61
C PHE A 28 -9.15 2.72 10.77
N MET A 29 -8.59 3.92 10.87
CA MET A 29 -7.78 4.32 12.02
C MET A 29 -8.67 4.76 13.18
N VAL A 30 -8.38 4.29 14.39
CA VAL A 30 -9.03 4.65 15.66
C VAL A 30 -7.93 4.89 16.69
N ASP A 31 -7.92 6.08 17.30
CA ASP A 31 -6.93 6.47 18.32
C ASP A 31 -5.46 6.23 17.90
N GLY A 32 -5.17 6.46 16.61
CA GLY A 32 -3.83 6.28 16.06
C GLY A 32 -3.45 4.83 15.72
N MET A 33 -4.36 3.88 15.84
CA MET A 33 -4.14 2.47 15.50
C MET A 33 -5.11 1.97 14.41
N PRO A 34 -4.71 1.06 13.52
CA PRO A 34 -5.63 0.47 12.55
C PRO A 34 -6.59 -0.49 13.24
N ASP A 35 -7.88 -0.30 13.04
CA ASP A 35 -8.93 -1.22 13.48
C ASP A 35 -9.18 -2.29 12.42
N ALA A 36 -9.02 -3.56 12.83
CA ALA A 36 -9.11 -4.71 11.94
C ALA A 36 -10.50 -4.88 11.30
N ALA A 37 -11.58 -4.60 12.03
CA ALA A 37 -12.94 -4.77 11.54
C ALA A 37 -13.29 -3.72 10.49
N ARG A 38 -12.91 -2.46 10.73
CA ARG A 38 -13.05 -1.35 9.79
C ARG A 38 -12.18 -1.54 8.56
N PHE A 39 -10.94 -2.00 8.72
CA PHE A 39 -10.06 -2.33 7.60
C PHE A 39 -10.67 -3.40 6.69
N ARG A 40 -11.19 -4.49 7.27
CA ARG A 40 -11.87 -5.55 6.52
C ARG A 40 -13.14 -5.04 5.81
N THR A 41 -13.89 -4.16 6.48
CA THR A 41 -15.11 -3.56 5.91
C THR A 41 -14.80 -2.63 4.73
N THR A 42 -13.67 -1.93 4.76
CA THR A 42 -13.33 -0.93 3.75
C THR A 42 -12.43 -1.52 2.66
N ILE A 43 -11.17 -1.78 3.01
CA ILE A 43 -10.16 -2.35 2.11
C ILE A 43 -10.50 -3.78 1.73
N GLY A 44 -10.92 -4.61 2.71
CA GLY A 44 -11.25 -6.00 2.44
C GLY A 44 -12.41 -6.16 1.44
N GLN A 45 -13.48 -5.39 1.58
CA GLN A 45 -14.59 -5.41 0.62
C GLN A 45 -14.16 -4.91 -0.77
N LEU A 46 -13.31 -3.89 -0.82
CA LEU A 46 -12.78 -3.37 -2.08
C LEU A 46 -11.95 -4.43 -2.82
N VAL A 47 -11.01 -5.08 -2.12
CA VAL A 47 -10.15 -6.12 -2.66
C VAL A 47 -11.00 -7.32 -3.09
N SER A 48 -11.95 -7.76 -2.26
CA SER A 48 -12.86 -8.86 -2.60
C SER A 48 -13.54 -8.63 -3.94
N ARG A 49 -14.13 -7.44 -4.15
CA ARG A 49 -14.79 -7.07 -5.42
C ARG A 49 -13.80 -7.00 -6.58
N ALA A 50 -12.61 -6.46 -6.35
CA ALA A 50 -11.57 -6.36 -7.38
C ALA A 50 -11.06 -7.74 -7.84
N THR A 51 -11.05 -8.73 -6.94
CA THR A 51 -10.62 -10.11 -7.23
C THR A 51 -11.73 -11.00 -7.80
N GLU A 52 -12.97 -10.52 -7.91
CA GLU A 52 -14.05 -11.26 -8.55
C GLU A 52 -13.68 -11.67 -9.98
N ASN A 53 -14.17 -12.83 -10.42
CA ASN A 53 -13.87 -13.42 -11.73
C ASN A 53 -12.38 -13.74 -11.95
N GLU A 54 -11.67 -14.15 -10.89
CA GLU A 54 -10.27 -14.61 -10.92
C GLU A 54 -9.29 -13.55 -11.48
N ARG A 55 -9.62 -12.28 -11.28
CA ARG A 55 -8.77 -11.18 -11.74
C ARG A 55 -7.54 -11.05 -10.85
N ASN A 56 -6.37 -11.00 -11.47
CA ASN A 56 -5.12 -10.68 -10.79
C ASN A 56 -5.09 -9.20 -10.37
N VAL A 57 -5.27 -8.94 -9.08
CA VAL A 57 -5.24 -7.59 -8.52
C VAL A 57 -3.83 -7.21 -8.11
N ARG A 58 -3.39 -6.01 -8.47
CA ARG A 58 -2.15 -5.40 -8.02
C ARG A 58 -2.48 -4.11 -7.27
N ILE A 59 -2.00 -4.00 -6.04
CA ILE A 59 -2.22 -2.85 -5.17
C ILE A 59 -0.88 -2.15 -5.00
N TYR A 60 -0.85 -0.86 -5.30
CA TYR A 60 0.33 -0.01 -5.11
C TYR A 60 -0.04 1.07 -4.09
N GLY A 61 0.76 1.27 -3.06
CA GLY A 61 0.45 2.28 -2.05
C GLY A 61 1.61 2.64 -1.15
N GLU A 62 1.55 3.86 -0.60
CA GLU A 62 2.51 4.41 0.37
C GLU A 62 1.97 4.36 1.80
N VAL A 63 0.84 3.68 2.04
CA VAL A 63 0.05 3.79 3.29
C VAL A 63 0.86 3.41 4.54
N VAL A 64 1.72 2.39 4.44
CA VAL A 64 2.64 1.99 5.53
C VAL A 64 3.78 3.00 5.69
N ALA A 65 4.27 3.56 4.58
CA ALA A 65 5.33 4.55 4.60
C ALA A 65 4.88 5.90 5.19
N VAL A 66 3.62 6.29 5.00
CA VAL A 66 3.04 7.50 5.62
C VAL A 66 3.01 7.38 7.14
N LEU A 67 2.49 6.27 7.69
CA LEU A 67 2.47 6.05 9.14
C LEU A 67 3.89 6.01 9.74
N TRP A 68 4.84 5.46 8.98
CA TRP A 68 6.23 5.42 9.39
C TRP A 68 6.89 6.80 9.40
N ASP A 69 6.66 7.63 8.38
CA ASP A 69 7.20 9.00 8.31
C ASP A 69 6.58 9.93 9.36
N GLU A 70 5.32 9.67 9.73
CA GLU A 70 4.64 10.31 10.87
C GLU A 70 5.16 9.83 12.25
N GLY A 71 6.09 8.87 12.28
CA GLY A 71 6.68 8.34 13.51
C GLY A 71 5.82 7.29 14.23
N ASN A 72 4.67 6.91 13.65
CA ASN A 72 3.77 5.90 14.20
C ASN A 72 4.11 4.49 13.69
N VAL A 73 5.31 4.04 14.03
CA VAL A 73 5.88 2.74 13.59
C VAL A 73 5.00 1.57 14.05
N THR A 74 4.42 1.64 15.25
CA THR A 74 3.55 0.58 15.78
C THR A 74 2.29 0.41 14.93
N ALA A 75 1.64 1.50 14.52
CA ALA A 75 0.50 1.41 13.61
C ALA A 75 0.89 0.91 12.22
N ALA A 76 2.08 1.27 11.72
CA ALA A 76 2.59 0.80 10.45
C ALA A 76 2.75 -0.73 10.43
N ILE A 77 3.36 -1.31 11.47
CA ILE A 77 3.51 -2.77 11.63
C ILE A 77 2.14 -3.45 11.75
N ALA A 78 1.25 -2.92 12.60
CA ALA A 78 -0.09 -3.47 12.75
C ALA A 78 -0.88 -3.45 11.44
N LEU A 79 -0.70 -2.41 10.61
CA LEU A 79 -1.33 -2.32 9.30
C LEU A 79 -0.74 -3.34 8.31
N GLU A 80 0.57 -3.58 8.36
CA GLU A 80 1.23 -4.62 7.56
C GLU A 80 0.68 -6.02 7.90
N ASP A 81 0.46 -6.31 9.18
CA ASP A 81 -0.17 -7.57 9.61
C ASP A 81 -1.59 -7.74 9.03
N LEU A 82 -2.38 -6.66 8.98
CA LEU A 82 -3.71 -6.68 8.38
C LEU A 82 -3.67 -6.93 6.86
N TRP A 83 -2.67 -6.38 6.16
CA TRP A 83 -2.44 -6.67 4.74
C TRP A 83 -2.03 -8.13 4.51
N ASN A 84 -1.17 -8.67 5.37
CA ASN A 84 -0.77 -10.07 5.33
C ASN A 84 -1.97 -11.01 5.54
N ASP A 85 -2.81 -10.76 6.56
CA ASP A 85 -4.07 -11.48 6.77
C ASP A 85 -4.97 -11.42 5.54
N LEU A 86 -5.09 -10.25 4.90
CA LEU A 86 -5.91 -10.09 3.71
C LEU A 86 -5.35 -10.86 2.49
N SER A 87 -4.03 -10.87 2.29
CA SER A 87 -3.38 -11.60 1.20
C SER A 87 -3.52 -13.12 1.32
N SER A 88 -3.70 -13.63 2.54
CA SER A 88 -4.00 -15.05 2.75
C SER A 88 -5.41 -15.44 2.27
N ARG A 89 -6.30 -14.46 2.10
CA ARG A 89 -7.73 -14.66 1.77
C ARG A 89 -8.08 -14.35 0.31
N TYR A 90 -7.33 -13.46 -0.34
CA TYR A 90 -7.61 -13.00 -1.70
C TYR A 90 -6.36 -12.99 -2.56
N PRO A 91 -6.45 -13.36 -3.85
CA PRO A 91 -5.32 -13.34 -4.75
C PRO A 91 -5.01 -11.90 -5.20
N PHE A 92 -4.08 -11.24 -4.51
CA PHE A 92 -3.51 -9.97 -4.93
C PHE A 92 -2.01 -9.88 -4.62
N SER A 93 -1.33 -8.94 -5.27
CA SER A 93 0.03 -8.55 -4.92
C SER A 93 0.05 -7.13 -4.39
N LEU A 94 0.61 -6.92 -3.20
CA LEU A 94 0.83 -5.61 -2.61
C LEU A 94 2.24 -5.12 -2.91
N PHE A 95 2.34 -3.90 -3.39
CA PHE A 95 3.59 -3.20 -3.64
C PHE A 95 3.60 -1.93 -2.79
N CYS A 96 4.37 -1.96 -1.70
CA CYS A 96 4.62 -0.77 -0.89
C CYS A 96 5.62 0.13 -1.61
N ALA A 97 5.19 1.34 -1.93
CA ALA A 97 6.10 2.40 -2.34
C ALA A 97 6.71 3.02 -1.08
N TYR A 98 8.04 3.00 -1.02
CA TYR A 98 8.79 3.70 0.01
C TYR A 98 9.35 4.97 -0.61
N PRO A 99 9.24 6.14 0.05
CA PRO A 99 9.80 7.36 -0.47
C PRO A 99 11.31 7.19 -0.59
N MET A 100 11.80 7.07 -1.84
CA MET A 100 13.21 7.22 -2.12
C MET A 100 13.55 8.68 -1.86
N ARG A 101 14.11 8.96 -0.67
CA ARG A 101 14.70 10.27 -0.41
C ARG A 101 15.79 10.47 -1.44
N VAL A 102 15.53 11.28 -2.47
CA VAL A 102 16.57 11.78 -3.37
C VAL A 102 17.44 12.70 -2.52
N GLN A 103 18.52 12.15 -1.96
CA GLN A 103 19.60 12.97 -1.47
C GLN A 103 20.15 13.74 -2.67
N ASP A 104 19.99 15.07 -2.64
CA ASP A 104 20.74 15.96 -3.52
C ASP A 104 22.23 15.67 -3.30
N ARG A 105 22.81 14.89 -4.22
CA ARG A 105 24.23 14.61 -4.21
C ARG A 105 24.95 15.86 -4.67
N ARG A 106 25.24 16.76 -3.74
CA ARG A 106 26.47 17.56 -3.81
C ARG A 106 27.62 16.67 -3.35
N GLU A 107 28.23 16.02 -4.34
CA GLU A 107 29.62 15.59 -4.42
C GLU A 107 30.37 15.31 -3.08
N HIS A 108 30.49 14.03 -2.71
CA HIS A 108 31.76 13.30 -2.47
C HIS A 108 31.58 12.12 -1.49
N GLY A 109 31.77 10.90 -2.00
CA GLY A 109 32.29 9.76 -1.24
C GLY A 109 31.28 8.90 -0.47
N GLY A 110 31.22 7.61 -0.83
CA GLY A 110 30.79 6.53 0.06
C GLY A 110 29.41 5.94 -0.28
N ILE A 111 29.40 4.65 -0.65
CA ILE A 111 28.21 3.79 -0.54
C ILE A 111 28.61 2.70 0.45
N SER A 112 28.07 2.78 1.68
CA SER A 112 27.92 1.59 2.52
C SER A 112 26.55 1.03 2.19
N ASP A 113 26.58 -0.15 1.60
CA ASP A 113 25.47 -1.05 1.31
C ASP A 113 25.10 -1.74 2.61
N ASP A 114 24.02 -1.33 3.29
CA ASP A 114 23.48 -2.10 4.42
C ASP A 114 22.03 -1.70 4.70
N LEU A 115 21.09 -2.55 4.27
CA LEU A 115 19.94 -3.05 5.06
C LEU A 115 18.97 -3.79 4.12
N LYS A 116 19.41 -4.98 3.67
CA LYS A 116 18.57 -5.98 2.99
C LYS A 116 18.33 -7.24 3.82
N THR A 117 18.61 -7.24 5.12
CA THR A 117 18.46 -8.46 5.92
C THR A 117 17.65 -8.21 7.18
N ALA A 118 16.33 -8.29 7.06
CA ALA A 118 15.42 -8.77 8.11
C ALA A 118 13.97 -8.82 7.59
N LEU A 119 13.70 -9.68 6.60
CA LEU A 119 12.42 -10.38 6.41
C LEU A 119 12.73 -11.75 5.81
#